data_AF-A0A519FT17-F1
#
_entry.id   AF-A0A519FT17-F1
#
_cell.length_a   1.000
_cell.length_b   1.000
_cell.length_c   1.000
_cell.angle_alpha   90.00
_cell.angle_beta   90.00
_cell.angle_gamma   90.00
#
_symmetry.space_group_name_H-M   'P 1'
#
loop_
_entity.id
_entity.type
_entity.pdbx_description
1 polymer ?
#
loop_
_entity_poly.entity_id
_entity_poly.type
_entity_poly.pdbx_seq_one_letter_code
_entity_poly.pdbx_strand_id
1 'polypeptide(L)'
;SQNFAEHQNGGRKQTWQSALAIVAGEKPTTFQALAGAADSTSMVVNWGSEGVQYINTDVTLAISRVPVSQEIGLSVTSRTSHDGIATGSCIVYDREGPIGTTTVTSISNARRAVDFTQHDFTEDSINAS
;
A
#
# COMPACT_ATOMS: atom_id res chain seq x y z
N SER A 1 7.64 3.49 17.58
CA SER A 1 8.98 2.87 17.59
C SER A 1 9.39 2.67 16.14
N GLN A 2 10.52 3.22 15.69
CA GLN A 2 10.99 3.17 14.29
C GLN A 2 11.91 1.97 14.05
N ASN A 3 11.50 0.78 14.47
CA ASN A 3 12.30 -0.43 14.29
C ASN A 3 11.64 -1.35 13.25
N PHE A 4 12.15 -1.29 12.02
CA PHE A 4 11.68 -2.07 10.88
C PHE A 4 11.73 -3.59 11.09
N ALA A 5 12.57 -4.07 12.02
CA ALA A 5 12.68 -5.49 12.34
C ALA A 5 11.46 -6.03 13.11
N GLU A 6 10.75 -5.21 13.88
CA GLU A 6 9.58 -5.64 14.66
C GLU A 6 8.33 -5.92 13.80
N HIS A 7 8.34 -5.47 12.54
CA HIS A 7 7.26 -5.67 11.55
C HIS A 7 7.44 -6.93 10.67
N GLN A 8 8.49 -7.74 10.93
CA GLN A 8 8.68 -9.10 10.38
C GLN A 8 8.18 -10.17 11.36
N ASN A 9 6.92 -10.11 11.78
CA ASN A 9 6.30 -11.20 12.52
C ASN A 9 5.27 -11.93 11.63
N GLY A 10 5.01 -13.22 11.92
CA GLY A 10 4.00 -14.03 11.21
C GLY A 10 2.55 -13.60 11.49
N GLY A 11 2.36 -12.45 12.14
CA GLY A 11 1.07 -11.83 12.39
C GLY A 11 0.51 -11.22 11.11
N ARG A 12 -0.82 -11.24 11.00
CA ARG A 12 -1.52 -10.66 9.86
C ARG A 12 -1.29 -9.15 9.84
N LYS A 13 -0.56 -8.64 8.85
CA LYS A 13 -0.34 -7.20 8.71
C LYS A 13 -1.69 -6.51 8.47
N GLN A 14 -1.95 -5.48 9.27
CA GLN A 14 -3.16 -4.67 9.19
C GLN A 14 -2.80 -3.20 9.13
N THR A 15 -3.48 -2.46 8.26
CA THR A 15 -3.27 -1.02 8.10
C THR A 15 -4.60 -0.32 7.97
N TRP A 16 -4.72 0.85 8.60
CA TRP A 16 -5.82 1.78 8.35
C TRP A 16 -5.29 2.95 7.54
N GLN A 17 -6.02 3.31 6.50
CA GLN A 17 -5.69 4.39 5.58
C GLN A 17 -6.82 5.41 5.63
N SER A 18 -6.47 6.69 5.74
CA SER A 18 -7.41 7.78 5.52
C SER A 18 -7.07 8.42 4.18
N ALA A 19 -8.08 8.62 3.34
CA ALA A 19 -7.87 9.13 2.00
C ALA A 19 -7.39 10.58 2.00
N LEU A 20 -6.33 10.85 1.25
CA LEU A 20 -5.97 12.20 0.86
C LEU A 20 -6.92 12.68 -0.25
N ALA A 21 -7.11 13.98 -0.34
CA ALA A 21 -7.86 14.58 -1.43
C ALA A 21 -7.14 14.28 -2.76
N ILE A 22 -7.82 13.60 -3.68
CA ILE A 22 -7.29 13.27 -5.02
C ILE A 22 -7.19 14.54 -5.88
N VAL A 23 -8.17 15.43 -5.76
CA VAL A 23 -8.23 16.72 -6.42
C VAL A 23 -8.12 17.82 -5.37
N ALA A 24 -7.22 18.77 -5.59
CA ALA A 24 -6.99 19.87 -4.66
C ALA A 24 -8.28 20.68 -4.46
N GLY A 25 -8.67 20.88 -3.19
CA GLY A 25 -9.89 21.59 -2.82
C GLY A 25 -11.17 20.75 -2.83
N GLU A 26 -11.12 19.49 -3.28
CA GLU A 26 -12.27 18.59 -3.26
C GLU A 26 -12.22 17.63 -2.07
N LYS A 27 -13.38 17.40 -1.46
CA LYS A 27 -13.52 16.32 -0.47
C LYS A 27 -13.71 15.00 -1.22
N PRO A 28 -12.84 14.00 -1.02
CA PRO A 28 -13.00 12.72 -1.69
C PRO A 28 -14.31 12.03 -1.27
N THR A 29 -14.99 11.40 -2.21
CA THR A 29 -16.09 10.48 -1.92
C THR A 29 -15.56 9.24 -1.19
N THR A 30 -16.42 8.51 -0.49
CA THR A 30 -16.02 7.25 0.17
C THR A 30 -15.58 6.20 -0.86
N PHE A 31 -16.14 6.22 -2.07
CA PHE A 31 -15.68 5.38 -3.17
C PHE A 31 -14.27 5.74 -3.66
N GLN A 32 -13.96 7.04 -3.80
CA GLN A 32 -12.60 7.49 -4.13
C GLN A 32 -11.59 7.11 -3.04
N ALA A 33 -11.98 7.25 -1.77
CA ALA A 33 -11.15 6.83 -0.63
C ALA A 33 -10.84 5.32 -0.67
N LEU A 34 -11.86 4.52 -0.97
CA LEU A 34 -11.73 3.08 -1.15
C LEU A 34 -10.82 2.70 -2.32
N ALA A 35 -10.98 3.34 -3.48
CA ALA A 35 -10.14 3.11 -4.64
C ALA A 35 -8.66 3.44 -4.34
N GLY A 36 -8.40 4.56 -3.65
CA GLY A 36 -7.06 4.92 -3.20
C GLY A 36 -6.47 3.91 -2.20
N ALA A 37 -7.28 3.43 -1.26
CA ALA A 37 -6.84 2.40 -0.33
C ALA A 37 -6.48 1.07 -1.03
N ALA A 38 -7.20 0.69 -2.08
CA ALA A 38 -6.85 -0.49 -2.87
C ALA A 38 -5.46 -0.35 -3.51
N ASP A 39 -5.10 0.84 -4.00
CA ASP A 39 -3.73 1.12 -4.47
C ASP A 39 -2.70 0.99 -3.35
N SER A 40 -3.00 1.45 -2.13
CA SER A 40 -2.14 1.26 -0.95
C SER A 40 -1.92 -0.20 -0.55
N THR A 41 -2.70 -1.16 -1.06
CA THR A 41 -2.40 -2.59 -0.92
C THR A 41 -1.01 -2.94 -1.50
N SER A 42 -0.56 -2.15 -2.48
CA SER A 42 0.81 -2.18 -3.04
C SER A 42 1.88 -2.10 -1.94
N MET A 43 1.71 -1.23 -0.94
CA MET A 43 2.67 -1.06 0.15
C MET A 43 2.87 -2.34 0.95
N VAL A 44 1.85 -3.20 0.99
CA VAL A 44 1.87 -4.42 1.78
C VAL A 44 2.45 -5.60 0.99
N VAL A 45 2.34 -5.58 -0.34
CA VAL A 45 2.94 -6.60 -1.22
C VAL A 45 4.34 -6.23 -1.70
N ASN A 46 4.64 -4.94 -1.88
CA ASN A 46 5.94 -4.45 -2.32
C ASN A 46 7.01 -4.48 -1.23
N TRP A 47 6.62 -4.69 0.03
CA TRP A 47 7.55 -4.88 1.14
C TRP A 47 8.21 -6.27 1.06
N GLY A 48 9.26 -6.39 0.25
CA GLY A 48 10.18 -7.52 0.24
C GLY A 48 11.16 -7.48 1.42
N SER A 49 11.98 -8.51 1.58
CA SER A 49 13.06 -8.54 2.58
C SER A 49 14.14 -7.47 2.32
N GLU A 50 14.26 -6.99 1.09
CA GLU A 50 15.28 -6.03 0.62
C GLU A 50 14.68 -4.69 0.15
N GLY A 51 13.50 -4.30 0.67
CA GLY A 51 12.85 -3.00 0.38
C GLY A 51 11.75 -3.03 -0.70
N VAL A 52 11.36 -1.84 -1.19
CA VAL A 52 10.28 -1.61 -2.18
C VAL A 52 10.81 -1.95 -3.58
N GLN A 53 10.66 -3.21 -3.98
CA GLN A 53 11.25 -3.71 -5.22
C GLN A 53 10.23 -4.10 -6.29
N TYR A 54 8.94 -3.82 -6.11
CA TYR A 54 7.89 -4.32 -6.99
C TYR A 54 7.01 -3.19 -7.51
N ILE A 55 6.63 -3.28 -8.79
CA ILE A 55 5.64 -2.42 -9.44
C ILE A 55 4.37 -3.24 -9.61
N ASN A 56 3.24 -2.71 -9.18
CA ASN A 56 1.94 -3.34 -9.44
C ASN A 56 1.69 -3.43 -10.94
N THR A 57 1.42 -4.63 -11.42
CA THR A 57 0.96 -4.87 -12.79
C THR A 57 -0.55 -4.88 -12.86
N ASP A 58 -1.22 -5.34 -11.80
CA ASP A 58 -2.68 -5.41 -11.70
C ASP A 58 -3.16 -5.26 -10.26
N VAL A 59 -4.31 -4.60 -10.08
CA VAL A 59 -5.05 -4.51 -8.82
C VAL A 59 -6.53 -4.73 -9.10
N THR A 60 -7.12 -5.71 -8.43
CA THR A 60 -8.55 -5.98 -8.48
C THR A 60 -9.16 -5.76 -7.09
N LEU A 61 -10.12 -4.85 -7.01
CA LEU A 61 -10.93 -4.59 -5.81
C LEU A 61 -12.36 -5.08 -6.05
N ALA A 62 -12.82 -6.02 -5.22
CA ALA A 62 -14.18 -6.53 -5.26
C ALA A 62 -14.91 -6.17 -3.96
N ILE A 63 -16.04 -5.46 -4.06
CA ILE A 63 -16.82 -5.00 -2.91
C ILE A 63 -18.28 -5.41 -2.99
N SER A 64 -18.89 -5.66 -1.84
CA SER A 64 -20.33 -5.91 -1.71
C SER A 64 -21.14 -4.62 -1.50
N ARG A 65 -20.49 -3.55 -1.05
CA ARG A 65 -21.09 -2.22 -0.83
C ARG A 65 -20.05 -1.10 -0.79
N VAL A 66 -20.51 0.14 -0.92
CA VAL A 66 -19.70 1.35 -0.70
C VAL A 66 -19.46 1.54 0.81
N PRO A 67 -18.27 2.02 1.23
CA PRO A 67 -17.97 2.24 2.64
C PRO A 67 -18.72 3.42 3.24
N VAL A 68 -18.98 3.33 4.54
CA VAL A 68 -19.71 4.37 5.29
C VAL A 68 -18.85 5.58 5.67
N SER A 69 -17.51 5.44 5.59
CA SER A 69 -16.56 6.53 5.83
C SER A 69 -15.38 6.47 4.86
N GLN A 70 -14.51 7.47 4.92
CA GLN A 70 -13.27 7.53 4.12
C GLN A 70 -12.11 6.75 4.76
N GLU A 71 -12.34 6.12 5.91
CA GLU A 71 -11.33 5.36 6.65
C GLU A 71 -11.44 3.89 6.27
N ILE A 72 -10.41 3.38 5.59
CA ILE A 72 -10.42 2.05 5.00
C ILE A 72 -9.35 1.20 5.67
N GLY A 73 -9.75 0.03 6.16
CA GLY A 73 -8.88 -0.97 6.74
C GLY A 73 -8.51 -2.03 5.71
N LEU A 74 -7.26 -2.49 5.74
CA LEU A 74 -6.77 -3.63 4.96
C LEU A 74 -6.14 -4.65 5.90
N SER A 75 -6.44 -5.93 5.69
CA SER A 75 -5.81 -7.05 6.39
C SER A 75 -5.33 -8.09 5.40
N VAL A 76 -4.02 -8.30 5.34
CA VAL A 76 -3.39 -9.25 4.40
C VAL A 76 -3.83 -10.66 4.67
N THR A 77 -4.36 -11.35 3.67
CA THR A 77 -4.74 -12.75 3.80
C THR A 77 -3.61 -13.67 3.32
N SER A 78 -2.93 -13.29 2.24
CA SER A 78 -1.86 -14.06 1.64
C SER A 78 -0.88 -13.16 0.88
N ARG A 79 0.35 -13.63 0.77
CA ARG A 79 1.37 -13.08 -0.13
C ARG A 79 2.27 -14.21 -0.58
N THR A 80 2.51 -14.31 -1.88
CA THR A 80 3.50 -15.23 -2.45
C THR A 80 4.36 -14.49 -3.46
N SER A 81 5.60 -14.94 -3.63
CA SER A 81 6.51 -14.38 -4.63
C SER A 81 7.44 -15.45 -5.17
N HIS A 82 7.68 -15.43 -6.47
CA HIS A 82 8.57 -16.34 -7.16
C HIS A 82 9.10 -15.68 -8.43
N ASP A 83 10.41 -15.80 -8.68
CA ASP A 83 11.08 -15.31 -9.90
C ASP A 83 10.68 -13.89 -10.32
N GLY A 84 10.73 -12.97 -9.36
CA GLY A 84 10.42 -11.56 -9.61
C GLY A 84 8.94 -11.26 -9.84
N ILE A 85 8.02 -12.19 -9.62
CA ILE A 85 6.57 -11.94 -9.63
C ILE A 85 6.05 -12.12 -8.21
N ALA A 86 5.21 -11.22 -7.74
CA ALA A 86 4.54 -11.34 -6.44
C ALA A 86 3.03 -11.13 -6.57
N THR A 87 2.27 -11.94 -5.83
CA THR A 87 0.82 -11.80 -5.67
C THR A 87 0.46 -11.65 -4.21
N GLY A 88 -0.65 -10.97 -3.93
CA GLY A 88 -1.18 -10.88 -2.58
C GLY A 88 -2.65 -10.54 -2.55
N SER A 89 -3.27 -10.85 -1.43
CA SER A 89 -4.70 -10.64 -1.21
C SER A 89 -4.94 -10.01 0.16
N CYS A 90 -5.97 -9.18 0.28
CA CYS A 90 -6.41 -8.61 1.56
C CYS A 90 -7.93 -8.66 1.70
N ILE A 91 -8.40 -8.69 2.96
CA ILE A 91 -9.77 -8.29 3.29
C ILE A 91 -9.80 -6.77 3.44
N VAL A 92 -10.85 -6.14 2.92
CA VAL A 92 -11.11 -4.71 3.01
C VAL A 92 -12.21 -4.46 4.04
N TYR A 93 -12.00 -3.50 4.93
CA TYR A 93 -12.91 -3.14 6.02
C TYR A 93 -13.25 -1.66 5.99
N ASP A 94 -14.43 -1.32 6.46
CA ASP A 94 -14.74 0.00 6.98
C ASP A 94 -15.09 -0.08 8.47
N ARG A 95 -15.66 1.00 9.03
CA ARG A 95 -16.05 1.07 10.45
C ARG A 95 -17.14 0.06 10.85
N GLU A 96 -17.90 -0.47 9.91
CA GLU A 96 -18.96 -1.46 10.15
C GLU A 96 -18.51 -2.90 9.88
N GLY A 97 -17.26 -3.10 9.42
CA GLY A 97 -16.67 -4.43 9.24
C GLY A 97 -16.21 -4.70 7.81
N PRO A 98 -16.08 -5.98 7.41
CA PRO A 98 -15.61 -6.36 6.07
C PRO A 98 -16.59 -5.91 4.98
N ILE A 99 -16.07 -5.33 3.91
CA ILE A 99 -16.84 -4.85 2.76
C ILE A 99 -16.41 -5.47 1.43
N GLY A 100 -15.30 -6.22 1.42
CA GLY A 100 -14.78 -6.80 0.20
C GLY A 100 -13.38 -7.38 0.32
N THR A 101 -12.78 -7.64 -0.83
CA THR A 101 -11.41 -8.14 -0.97
C THR A 101 -10.66 -7.35 -2.03
N THR A 102 -9.34 -7.35 -1.91
CA THR A 102 -8.44 -6.86 -2.96
C THR A 102 -7.41 -7.94 -3.26
N THR A 103 -7.04 -8.05 -4.54
CA THR A 103 -5.94 -8.88 -5.02
C THR A 103 -5.01 -8.01 -5.85
N VAL A 104 -3.71 -8.19 -5.65
CA VAL A 104 -2.68 -7.45 -6.40
C VAL A 104 -1.68 -8.44 -7.00
N THR A 105 -1.25 -8.15 -8.22
CA THR A 105 -0.10 -8.79 -8.87
C THR A 105 0.93 -7.72 -9.16
N SER A 106 2.20 -8.07 -9.00
CA SER A 106 3.32 -7.15 -9.15
C SER A 106 4.53 -7.85 -9.74
N ILE A 107 5.39 -7.07 -10.39
CA ILE A 107 6.65 -7.52 -10.97
C ILE A 107 7.82 -6.77 -10.34
N SER A 108 8.95 -7.46 -10.16
CA SER A 108 10.15 -6.88 -9.59
C SER A 108 10.74 -5.84 -10.52
N ASN A 109 11.14 -4.72 -9.97
CA ASN A 109 11.79 -3.61 -10.65
C ASN A 109 13.23 -3.46 -10.16
N ALA A 110 14.03 -4.52 -10.31
CA ALA A 110 15.41 -4.61 -9.82
C ALA A 110 16.36 -3.53 -10.39
N ARG A 111 16.00 -2.87 -11.50
CA ARG A 111 16.80 -1.79 -12.12
C ARG A 111 16.64 -0.41 -11.46
N ARG A 112 15.68 -0.24 -10.54
CA ARG A 112 15.47 1.01 -9.78
C ARG A 112 15.01 0.69 -8.35
N ALA A 113 15.70 -0.24 -7.69
CA ALA A 113 15.55 -0.34 -6.23
C ALA A 113 15.94 1.02 -5.64
N VAL A 114 14.97 1.74 -5.07
CA VAL A 114 15.25 2.98 -4.35
C VAL A 114 15.91 2.57 -3.05
N ASP A 115 17.24 2.70 -3.02
CA ASP A 115 18.02 2.55 -1.81
C ASP A 115 17.90 3.83 -0.98
N PHE A 116 17.12 3.79 0.10
CA PHE A 116 16.94 4.91 1.02
C PHE A 116 18.19 5.23 1.85
N THR A 117 19.29 4.47 1.71
CA THR A 117 20.58 4.81 2.30
C THR A 117 21.44 5.71 1.40
N GLN A 118 21.00 5.96 0.16
CA GLN A 118 21.76 6.73 -0.85
C GLN A 118 21.31 8.20 -1.02
N HIS A 119 20.38 8.72 -0.21
CA HIS A 119 20.01 10.14 -0.26
C HIS A 119 20.07 10.78 1.13
N ASP A 120 20.99 11.72 1.28
CA ASP A 120 21.07 12.63 2.42
C ASP A 120 20.12 13.81 2.15
N PHE A 121 18.99 13.87 2.86
CA PHE A 121 18.03 14.98 2.78
C PHE A 121 18.43 16.12 3.71
N THR A 122 19.71 16.50 3.72
CA THR A 122 20.17 17.69 4.44
C THR A 122 19.92 18.94 3.58
N GLU A 123 19.42 19.99 4.21
CA GLU A 123 18.78 21.20 3.63
C GLU A 123 19.66 22.09 2.72
N ASP A 124 20.89 21.70 2.38
CA ASP A 124 21.86 22.61 1.74
C ASP A 124 21.77 22.68 0.19
N SER A 125 20.90 21.92 -0.47
CA SER A 125 20.80 21.91 -1.95
C SER A 125 19.87 22.97 -2.55
N ILE A 126 19.20 23.80 -1.75
CA ILE A 126 18.24 24.82 -2.25
C ILE A 126 18.92 26.16 -2.60
N ASN A 127 20.19 26.39 -2.22
CA ASN A 127 20.87 27.68 -2.45
C ASN A 127 22.14 27.55 -3.30
N ALA A 128 22.05 26.97 -4.50
CA ALA A 128 23.08 27.17 -5.53
C ALA A 128 22.42 27.53 -6.86
N SER A 129 22.43 28.84 -7.13
CA SER A 129 22.24 29.48 -8.44
C SER A 129 23.21 28.96 -9.50
#